data_AF-G2QQI5-F1
#
_entry.id   AF-G2QQI5-F1
#
_cell.length_a   1.000
_cell.length_b   1.000
_cell.length_c   1.000
_cell.angle_alpha   90.00
_cell.angle_beta   90.00
_cell.angle_gamma   90.00
#
_symmetry.space_group_name_H-M   'P 1'
#
loop_
_entity.id
_entity.type
_entity.pdbx_description
1 polymer ?
#
loop_
_entity_poly.entity_id
_entity_poly.type
_entity_poly.pdbx_seq_one_letter_code
_entity_poly.pdbx_strand_id
1 'polypeptide(L)'
;MYPYRARSGPSKATPSTVQCQKCLKRGHYSYECKVPPQERPYIPRPSRTQQLFNPKLLPKLSSETPNPLMETYVAVVDSTHAQNHS
;
A
#
# COMPACT_ATOMS: atom_id res chain seq x y z
N MET A 1 -17.55 -11.14 -2.33
CA MET A 1 -16.36 -11.93 -2.72
C MET A 1 -15.60 -11.14 -3.77
N TYR A 2 -14.34 -10.75 -3.51
CA TYR A 2 -13.57 -9.93 -4.45
C TYR A 2 -13.11 -10.76 -5.65
N PRO A 3 -13.33 -10.33 -6.90
CA PRO A 3 -12.93 -11.08 -8.08
C PRO A 3 -11.40 -11.14 -8.18
N TYR A 4 -10.84 -12.35 -8.21
CA TYR A 4 -9.44 -12.57 -8.53
C TYR A 4 -9.19 -12.13 -9.98
N ARG A 5 -8.57 -10.96 -10.16
CA ARG A 5 -8.01 -10.54 -11.44
C ARG A 5 -6.94 -11.56 -11.85
N ALA A 6 -7.19 -12.31 -12.91
CA ALA A 6 -6.20 -13.14 -13.57
C ALA A 6 -5.08 -12.22 -14.10
N ARG A 7 -4.01 -12.09 -13.32
CA ARG A 7 -2.79 -11.39 -13.73
C ARG A 7 -2.15 -12.24 -14.82
N SER A 8 -2.14 -11.73 -16.05
CA SER A 8 -1.29 -12.26 -17.12
C SER A 8 0.12 -12.45 -16.55
N GLY A 9 0.68 -13.65 -16.72
CA GLY A 9 1.99 -14.01 -16.17
C GLY A 9 3.07 -13.03 -16.66
N PRO A 10 4.13 -12.81 -15.87
CA PRO A 10 5.20 -11.90 -16.27
C PRO A 10 5.86 -12.38 -17.57
N SER A 11 6.02 -11.48 -18.54
CA SER A 11 6.77 -11.75 -19.77
C SER A 11 8.17 -12.28 -19.45
N LYS A 12 8.64 -13.27 -20.22
CA LYS A 12 10.02 -13.79 -20.07
C LYS A 12 11.01 -12.64 -20.19
N ALA A 13 11.87 -12.49 -19.19
CA ALA A 13 12.76 -11.35 -19.11
C ALA A 13 13.95 -11.55 -20.07
N THR A 14 14.02 -10.74 -21.12
CA THR A 14 15.18 -10.65 -22.02
C THR A 14 16.29 -9.85 -21.35
N PRO A 15 17.58 -10.04 -21.73
CA PRO A 15 18.70 -9.31 -21.13
C PRO A 15 18.55 -7.79 -21.28
N SER A 16 17.93 -7.31 -22.37
CA SER A 16 17.65 -5.89 -22.60
C SER A 16 16.60 -5.31 -21.65
N THR A 17 15.61 -6.11 -21.23
CA THR A 17 14.53 -5.68 -20.32
C THR A 17 14.90 -5.87 -18.84
N VAL A 18 15.83 -6.78 -18.53
CA VAL A 18 16.27 -7.04 -17.15
C VAL A 18 17.01 -5.84 -16.56
N GLN A 19 16.59 -5.44 -15.36
CA GLN A 19 17.31 -4.50 -14.51
C GLN A 19 18.17 -5.27 -13.49
N CYS A 20 19.45 -4.96 -13.47
CA CYS A 20 20.39 -5.53 -12.51
C CYS A 20 20.12 -5.00 -11.09
N GLN A 21 19.94 -5.88 -10.11
CA GLN A 21 19.71 -5.50 -8.71
C GLN A 21 20.94 -4.90 -8.01
N LYS A 22 22.15 -5.08 -8.57
CA LYS A 22 23.42 -4.59 -7.96
C LYS A 22 23.74 -3.16 -8.36
N CYS A 23 23.61 -2.82 -9.63
CA CYS A 23 23.95 -1.49 -10.16
C CYS A 23 22.73 -0.70 -10.67
N LEU A 24 21.55 -1.29 -10.63
CA LEU A 24 20.27 -0.70 -11.05
C LEU A 24 20.17 -0.29 -12.52
N LYS A 25 21.15 -0.65 -13.36
CA LYS A 25 21.14 -0.48 -14.82
C LYS A 25 20.44 -1.65 -15.52
N ARG A 26 19.89 -1.40 -16.71
CA ARG A 26 19.32 -2.44 -17.59
C ARG A 26 20.40 -3.04 -18.51
N GLY A 27 20.10 -4.18 -19.13
CA GLY A 27 20.94 -4.77 -20.19
C GLY A 27 21.78 -5.98 -19.79
N HIS A 28 21.76 -6.40 -18.52
CA HIS A 28 22.49 -7.58 -18.04
C HIS A 28 21.85 -8.14 -16.78
N TYR A 29 22.05 -9.44 -16.53
CA TYR A 29 21.59 -10.07 -15.30
C TYR A 29 22.50 -9.73 -14.12
N SER A 30 21.99 -9.86 -12.90
CA SER A 30 22.75 -9.55 -11.68
C SER A 30 24.01 -10.40 -11.51
N TYR A 31 24.06 -11.60 -12.08
CA TYR A 31 25.24 -12.48 -12.05
C TYR A 31 26.35 -12.03 -13.01
N GLU A 32 26.04 -11.24 -14.03
CA GLU A 32 26.99 -10.72 -15.02
C GLU A 32 27.53 -9.32 -14.67
N CYS A 33 27.04 -8.75 -13.57
CA CYS A 33 27.36 -7.38 -13.19
C CYS A 33 28.83 -7.22 -12.79
N LYS A 34 29.59 -6.50 -13.63
CA LYS A 34 31.01 -6.19 -13.43
C LYS A 34 31.27 -4.90 -12.63
N VAL A 35 30.22 -4.19 -12.23
CA VAL A 35 30.35 -2.93 -11.49
C VAL A 35 30.96 -3.20 -10.11
N PRO A 36 32.08 -2.54 -9.76
CA PRO A 36 32.74 -2.74 -8.47
C PRO A 36 31.81 -2.29 -7.32
N PRO A 37 31.86 -2.94 -6.15
CA PRO A 37 30.98 -2.64 -5.02
C PRO A 37 30.92 -1.16 -4.61
N GLN A 38 32.02 -0.43 -4.75
CA GLN A 38 32.19 0.97 -4.38
C GLN A 38 31.40 1.92 -5.28
N GLU A 39 31.22 1.57 -6.56
CA GLU A 39 30.47 2.36 -7.54
C GLU A 39 28.99 1.99 -7.58
N ARG A 40 28.55 1.00 -6.78
CA ARG A 40 27.15 0.57 -6.77
C ARG A 40 26.29 1.63 -6.09
N PRO A 41 25.26 2.17 -6.77
CA PRO A 41 24.36 3.13 -6.16
C PRO A 41 23.65 2.53 -4.96
N TYR A 42 23.78 3.16 -3.79
CA TYR A 42 22.95 2.87 -2.64
C TYR A 42 21.72 3.77 -2.68
N ILE A 43 20.53 3.17 -2.84
CA ILE A 43 19.26 3.89 -2.69
C ILE A 43 18.73 3.59 -1.29
N PRO A 44 18.57 4.59 -0.41
CA PRO A 44 18.01 4.37 0.91
C PRO A 44 16.59 3.84 0.76
N ARG A 45 16.30 2.73 1.44
CA ARG A 45 14.92 2.24 1.56
C ARG A 45 14.23 3.05 2.65
N PRO A 46 13.20 3.85 2.32
CA PRO A 46 12.49 4.60 3.34
C PRO A 46 11.82 3.63 4.30
N SER A 47 11.95 3.88 5.60
CA SER A 47 11.30 3.04 6.61
C SER A 47 9.79 3.09 6.45
N ARG A 48 9.08 2.06 6.94
CA ARG A 48 7.61 2.06 6.93
C ARG A 48 7.04 3.30 7.62
N THR A 49 7.64 3.73 8.73
CA THR A 49 7.25 4.97 9.42
C THR A 49 7.51 6.20 8.57
N GLN A 50 8.68 6.29 7.90
CA GLN A 50 9.03 7.37 6.98
C GLN A 50 8.07 7.46 5.78
N GLN A 51 7.56 6.32 5.30
CA GLN A 51 6.58 6.28 4.22
C GLN A 51 5.22 6.83 4.67
N LEU A 52 4.77 6.51 5.89
CA LEU A 52 3.48 6.93 6.45
C LEU A 52 3.42 8.42 6.78
N PHE A 53 4.57 9.10 6.95
CA PHE A 53 4.59 10.56 7.09
C PHE A 53 4.21 11.30 5.79
N ASN A 54 4.17 10.61 4.64
CA ASN A 54 3.70 11.23 3.41
C ASN A 54 2.16 11.26 3.40
N PRO A 55 1.52 12.44 3.45
CA PRO A 55 0.06 12.53 3.48
C PRO A 55 -0.59 11.97 2.21
N LYS A 56 0.15 11.87 1.11
CA LYS A 56 -0.30 11.28 -0.17
C LYS A 56 -0.33 9.74 -0.16
N LEU A 57 0.45 9.09 0.71
CA LEU A 57 0.54 7.64 0.82
C LEU A 57 -0.28 7.09 1.99
N LEU A 58 -0.88 7.98 2.80
CA LEU A 58 -1.82 7.59 3.83
C LEU A 58 -2.98 6.84 3.17
N PRO A 59 -3.19 5.55 3.52
CA PRO A 59 -4.41 4.86 3.14
C PRO A 59 -5.57 5.70 3.64
N LYS A 60 -6.53 6.01 2.77
CA LYS A 60 -7.82 6.55 3.22
C LYS A 60 -8.47 5.46 4.06
N LEU A 61 -8.23 5.49 5.38
CA LEU A 61 -9.04 4.75 6.33
C LEU A 61 -10.46 5.21 6.05
N SER A 62 -11.28 4.32 5.50
CA SER A 62 -12.70 4.59 5.25
C SER A 62 -13.33 4.85 6.61
N SER A 63 -13.43 6.13 6.99
CA SER A 63 -14.04 6.60 8.23
C SER A 63 -15.57 6.61 8.18
N GLU A 64 -16.14 5.98 7.15
CA GLU A 64 -17.59 5.86 6.97
C GLU A 64 -17.98 4.38 6.98
N THR A 65 -17.64 3.70 8.07
CA THR A 65 -18.58 2.70 8.58
C THR A 65 -19.16 3.30 9.83
N PRO A 66 -20.36 3.90 9.78
CA PRO A 66 -21.06 4.19 11.02
C PRO A 66 -21.10 2.88 11.81
N ASN A 67 -20.63 2.94 13.05
CA ASN A 67 -20.72 1.78 13.92
C ASN A 67 -22.21 1.53 14.13
N PRO A 68 -22.79 0.42 13.67
CA PRO A 68 -24.24 0.21 13.76
C PRO A 68 -24.73 0.31 15.21
N LEU A 69 -23.85 0.03 16.19
CA LEU A 69 -24.14 0.20 17.61
C LEU A 69 -24.37 1.67 18.00
N MET A 70 -23.66 2.62 17.38
CA MET A 70 -23.81 4.04 17.68
C MET A 70 -25.12 4.60 17.12
N GLU A 71 -25.54 4.15 15.94
CA GLU A 71 -26.83 4.53 15.34
C GLU A 71 -28.00 3.98 16.17
N THR A 72 -27.89 2.71 16.61
CA THR A 72 -28.92 2.13 17.51
C THR A 72 -28.97 2.83 18.85
N TYR A 73 -27.81 3.24 19.39
CA TYR A 73 -27.76 3.95 20.66
C TYR A 73 -28.43 5.32 20.56
N VAL A 74 -28.12 6.10 19.52
CA VAL A 74 -28.75 7.40 19.27
C VAL A 74 -30.26 7.26 19.08
N ALA A 75 -30.72 6.27 18.30
CA ALA A 75 -32.15 6.03 18.10
C ALA A 75 -32.90 5.66 19.41
N VAL A 76 -32.27 4.87 20.28
CA VAL A 76 -32.84 4.53 21.60
C VAL A 76 -32.89 5.75 22.51
N VAL A 77 -31.84 6.58 22.52
CA VAL A 77 -31.79 7.81 23.33
C VAL A 77 -32.87 8.80 22.89
N ASP A 78 -33.07 9.00 21.59
CA ASP A 78 -34.11 9.90 21.06
C ASP A 78 -35.52 9.40 21.41
N SER A 79 -35.76 8.08 21.33
CA SER A 79 -37.04 7.48 21.68
C SER A 79 -37.38 7.58 23.17
N THR A 80 -36.37 7.52 24.04
CA THR A 80 -36.53 7.64 25.50
C THR A 80 -36.68 9.10 25.94
N HIS A 81 -36.06 10.06 25.23
CA HIS A 81 -36.27 11.49 25.49
C HIS A 81 -37.71 11.92 25.17
N ALA A 82 -38.31 11.39 24.10
CA ALA A 82 -39.69 11.68 23.71
C ALA A 82 -40.73 11.12 24.69
N GLN A 83 -40.45 9.99 25.36
CA GLN A 83 -41.36 9.37 26.33
C GLN A 83 -41.38 10.08 27.70
N ASN A 84 -40.35 10.87 28.04
CA ASN A 84 -40.27 11.58 29.30
C ASN A 84 -40.91 12.99 29.25
N HIS A 85 -41.49 13.38 28.12
CA HIS A 85 -42.09 14.70 27.90
C HIS A 85 -43.61 14.62 27.59
N SER A 86 -44.29 13.65 28.21
CA SER A 86 -45.76 13.46 28.26
C SER A 86 -46.19 13.25 29.71
#